data_AF-A0A3C0BDT7-F1
#
_entry.id   AF-A0A3C0BDT7-F1
#
_cell.length_a   1.000
_cell.length_b   1.000
_cell.length_c   1.000
_cell.angle_alpha   90.00
_cell.angle_beta   90.00
_cell.angle_gamma   90.00
#
_symmetry.space_group_name_H-M   'P 1'
#
loop_
_entity.id
_entity.type
_entity.pdbx_description
1 polymer ?
#
loop_
_entity_poly.entity_id
_entity_poly.type
_entity_poly.pdbx_seq_one_letter_code
_entity_poly.pdbx_strand_id
1 'polypeptide(L)'
;MQLFRHASKSIELIESFLDIIDQGTLIFKEGVKNYLYNNRENFVHNLQTLSALETDADITWRKIENILYTQSLMPQLRGDILRLLEELDKIIDLAKTNLFQFDVEIPYIPEVLNQDLVKLTELSCAAIESVIPATRTYFKDPESVKEKLHRVYLYEKEADKLADAIKRRVFHDMPEIKLSQRFHLRYFTLHIETLSDAAEKAADVLSVMAIKRTI
;
A
#
# COMPACT_ATOMS: atom_id res chain seq x y z
N MET A 1 2.74 36.79 4.03
CA MET A 1 2.43 36.30 2.66
C MET A 1 3.31 35.12 2.22
N GLN A 2 4.63 35.14 2.42
CA GLN A 2 5.52 34.03 2.03
C GLN A 2 5.26 32.73 2.79
N LEU A 3 5.18 32.78 4.14
CA LEU A 3 4.85 31.63 5.00
C LEU A 3 3.55 30.91 4.60
N PHE A 4 2.52 31.66 4.21
CA PHE A 4 1.23 31.11 3.76
C PHE A 4 1.28 30.46 2.37
N ARG A 5 2.16 30.92 1.46
CA ARG A 5 2.36 30.28 0.14
C ARG A 5 3.12 28.96 0.24
N HIS A 6 4.11 28.88 1.12
CA HIS A 6 4.92 27.66 1.30
C HIS A 6 4.16 26.57 2.05
N ALA A 7 3.33 26.98 3.00
CA ALA A 7 2.33 26.15 3.65
C ALA A 7 1.45 25.39 2.63
N SER A 8 0.92 26.10 1.64
CA SER A 8 0.11 25.51 0.56
C SER A 8 0.92 24.53 -0.28
N LYS A 9 2.17 24.83 -0.61
CA LYS A 9 3.02 23.97 -1.45
C LYS A 9 3.35 22.62 -0.80
N SER A 10 3.62 22.56 0.50
CA SER A 10 3.84 21.28 1.20
C SER A 10 2.59 20.41 1.19
N ILE A 11 1.42 21.01 1.42
CA ILE A 11 0.14 20.30 1.42
C ILE A 11 -0.16 19.78 0.01
N GLU A 12 0.04 20.60 -1.03
CA GLU A 12 -0.13 20.19 -2.43
C GLU A 12 0.75 18.99 -2.80
N LEU A 13 2.02 18.98 -2.37
CA LEU A 13 2.92 17.86 -2.62
C LEU A 13 2.51 16.60 -1.86
N ILE A 14 2.05 16.73 -0.61
CA ILE A 14 1.53 15.60 0.17
C ILE A 14 0.28 15.03 -0.48
N GLU A 15 -0.66 15.86 -0.92
CA GLU A 15 -1.86 15.41 -1.65
C GLU A 15 -1.46 14.69 -2.96
N SER A 16 -0.54 15.27 -3.74
CA SER A 16 -0.02 14.61 -4.94
C SER A 16 0.66 13.27 -4.65
N PHE A 17 1.39 13.16 -3.55
CA PHE A 17 2.02 11.91 -3.12
C PHE A 17 0.96 10.85 -2.75
N LEU A 18 -0.09 11.25 -2.04
CA LEU A 18 -1.22 10.36 -1.72
C LEU A 18 -1.98 9.91 -2.98
N ASP A 19 -2.15 10.79 -3.97
CA ASP A 19 -2.77 10.45 -5.25
C ASP A 19 -1.95 9.43 -6.05
N ILE A 20 -0.61 9.50 -5.97
CA ILE A 20 0.29 8.52 -6.60
C ILE A 20 0.11 7.14 -5.96
N ILE A 21 0.03 7.06 -4.62
CA ILE A 21 -0.18 5.79 -3.91
C ILE A 21 -1.56 5.20 -4.24
N ASP A 22 -2.60 6.04 -4.30
CA ASP A 22 -3.95 5.62 -4.69
C ASP A 22 -3.96 4.99 -6.09
N GLN A 23 -3.36 5.68 -7.07
CA GLN A 23 -3.21 5.17 -8.43
C GLN A 23 -2.39 3.88 -8.48
N GLY A 24 -1.27 3.83 -7.75
CA GLY A 24 -0.42 2.64 -7.66
C GLY A 24 -1.18 1.42 -7.14
N THR A 25 -2.06 1.63 -6.16
CA THR A 25 -2.92 0.59 -5.58
C THR A 25 -3.89 0.01 -6.60
N LEU A 26 -4.51 0.87 -7.42
CA LEU A 26 -5.40 0.44 -8.51
C LEU A 26 -4.66 -0.35 -9.59
N ILE A 27 -3.47 0.13 -9.98
CA ILE A 27 -2.63 -0.55 -10.98
C ILE A 27 -2.12 -1.90 -10.46
N PHE A 28 -1.75 -1.99 -9.18
CA PHE A 28 -1.37 -3.24 -8.54
C PHE A 28 -2.49 -4.27 -8.60
N LYS A 29 -3.71 -3.88 -8.20
CA LYS A 29 -4.90 -4.73 -8.22
C LYS A 29 -5.17 -5.29 -9.62
N GLU A 30 -5.12 -4.44 -10.63
CA GLU A 30 -5.32 -4.86 -12.02
C GLU A 30 -4.13 -5.69 -12.53
N GLY A 31 -2.92 -5.43 -12.06
CA GLY A 31 -1.70 -6.22 -12.30
C GLY A 31 -1.87 -7.67 -11.88
N VAL A 32 -2.17 -7.92 -10.60
CA VAL A 32 -2.37 -9.28 -10.09
C VAL A 32 -3.49 -9.99 -10.86
N LYS A 33 -4.61 -9.31 -11.10
CA LYS A 33 -5.72 -9.87 -11.87
C LYS A 33 -5.29 -10.26 -13.29
N ASN A 34 -4.61 -9.38 -14.02
CA ASN A 34 -4.14 -9.68 -15.37
C ASN A 34 -3.15 -10.83 -15.41
N TYR A 35 -2.30 -10.96 -14.39
CA TYR A 35 -1.43 -12.13 -14.24
C TYR A 35 -2.25 -13.43 -14.10
N LEU A 36 -3.17 -13.47 -13.13
CA LEU A 36 -3.97 -14.66 -12.80
C LEU A 36 -4.86 -15.13 -13.98
N TYR A 37 -5.30 -14.21 -14.83
CA TYR A 37 -6.14 -14.50 -16.00
C TYR A 37 -5.37 -14.54 -17.33
N ASN A 38 -4.03 -14.67 -17.29
CA ASN A 38 -3.16 -14.83 -18.46
C ASN A 38 -3.19 -13.65 -19.46
N ASN A 39 -3.52 -12.45 -19.01
CA ASN A 39 -3.48 -11.21 -19.81
C ASN A 39 -2.08 -10.57 -19.75
N ARG A 40 -1.08 -11.25 -20.31
CA ARG A 40 0.34 -10.87 -20.17
C ARG A 40 0.65 -9.45 -20.64
N GLU A 41 0.09 -9.01 -21.77
CA GLU A 41 0.34 -7.67 -22.31
C GLU A 41 -0.10 -6.58 -21.32
N ASN A 42 -1.33 -6.70 -20.79
CA ASN A 42 -1.85 -5.77 -19.80
C ASN A 42 -1.08 -5.85 -18.47
N PHE A 43 -0.64 -7.06 -18.07
CA PHE A 43 0.20 -7.23 -16.89
C PHE A 43 1.54 -6.47 -17.01
N VAL A 44 2.22 -6.60 -18.16
CA VAL A 44 3.48 -5.87 -18.42
C VAL A 44 3.24 -4.36 -18.43
N HIS A 45 2.12 -3.90 -19.01
CA HIS A 45 1.75 -2.48 -18.97
C HIS A 45 1.51 -1.99 -17.53
N ASN A 46 0.81 -2.78 -16.71
CA ASN A 46 0.60 -2.46 -15.30
C ASN A 46 1.92 -2.36 -14.54
N LEU A 47 2.86 -3.29 -14.78
CA LEU A 47 4.19 -3.25 -14.17
C LEU A 47 4.98 -1.99 -14.55
N GLN A 48 4.98 -1.61 -15.83
CA GLN A 48 5.65 -0.39 -16.30
C GLN A 48 5.06 0.87 -15.67
N THR A 49 3.72 0.96 -15.65
CA THR A 49 3.02 2.08 -15.03
C THR A 49 3.30 2.15 -13.53
N LEU A 50 3.26 1.02 -12.83
CA LEU A 50 3.54 0.98 -11.39
C LEU A 50 4.99 1.37 -11.06
N SER A 51 5.95 0.96 -11.90
CA SER A 51 7.35 1.38 -11.77
C SER A 51 7.52 2.89 -11.98
N ALA A 52 6.79 3.49 -12.91
CA ALA A 52 6.84 4.94 -13.12
C ALA A 52 6.21 5.69 -11.93
N LEU A 53 5.07 5.22 -11.42
CA LEU A 53 4.42 5.79 -10.24
C LEU A 53 5.31 5.72 -9.00
N GLU A 54 5.99 4.60 -8.76
CA GLU A 54 6.93 4.49 -7.64
C GLU A 54 8.07 5.51 -7.76
N THR A 55 8.65 5.67 -8.95
CA THR A 55 9.70 6.68 -9.17
C THR A 55 9.18 8.10 -8.94
N ASP A 56 7.94 8.40 -9.35
CA ASP A 56 7.31 9.70 -9.11
C ASP A 56 6.99 9.93 -7.62
N ALA A 57 6.59 8.89 -6.89
CA ALA A 57 6.37 8.93 -5.44
C ALA A 57 7.66 9.30 -4.72
N ASP A 58 8.74 8.60 -5.07
CA ASP A 58 10.07 8.70 -4.49
C ASP A 58 10.68 10.12 -4.74
N ILE A 59 10.50 10.66 -5.96
CA ILE A 59 10.83 12.05 -6.30
C ILE A 59 9.99 13.05 -5.48
N THR A 60 8.70 12.79 -5.32
CA THR A 60 7.76 13.68 -4.61
C THR A 60 8.07 13.70 -3.11
N TRP A 61 8.35 12.54 -2.53
CA TRP A 61 8.79 12.38 -1.15
C TRP A 61 10.06 13.21 -0.86
N ARG A 62 11.10 13.09 -1.69
CA ARG A 62 12.33 13.91 -1.57
C ARG A 62 12.06 15.40 -1.67
N LYS A 63 11.10 15.84 -2.50
CA LYS A 63 10.70 17.26 -2.57
C LYS A 63 10.03 17.73 -1.27
N ILE A 64 9.15 16.90 -0.70
CA ILE A 64 8.50 17.20 0.58
C ILE A 64 9.55 17.30 1.70
N GLU A 65 10.45 16.33 1.76
CA GLU A 65 11.54 16.29 2.75
C GLU A 65 12.37 17.59 2.73
N ASN A 66 12.83 18.01 1.55
CA ASN A 66 13.60 19.25 1.39
C ASN A 66 12.84 20.50 1.86
N ILE A 67 11.53 20.57 1.61
CA ILE A 67 10.70 21.71 2.07
C ILE A 67 10.52 21.65 3.59
N LEU A 68 10.34 20.46 4.18
CA LEU A 68 10.20 20.32 5.63
C LEU A 68 11.50 20.68 6.38
N TYR A 69 12.68 20.40 5.81
CA TYR A 69 13.95 20.85 6.38
C TYR A 69 14.11 22.37 6.36
N THR A 70 13.71 23.01 5.26
CA THR A 70 14.00 24.43 5.04
C THR A 70 12.92 25.36 5.60
N GLN A 71 11.63 25.00 5.52
CA GLN A 71 10.51 25.93 5.69
C GLN A 71 9.20 25.24 6.16
N SER A 72 9.24 24.46 7.24
CA SER A 72 8.07 23.69 7.70
C SER A 72 6.96 24.54 8.33
N LEU A 73 5.72 24.25 7.92
CA LEU A 73 4.44 24.73 8.47
C LEU A 73 4.21 24.31 9.93
N MET A 74 4.71 23.14 10.32
CA MET A 74 4.52 22.53 11.63
C MET A 74 5.87 22.01 12.13
N PRO A 75 6.78 22.92 12.51
CA PRO A 75 8.15 22.58 12.80
C PRO A 75 8.35 21.55 13.94
N GLN A 76 7.37 21.40 14.81
CA GLN A 76 7.31 20.41 15.88
C GLN A 76 6.81 19.03 15.42
N LEU A 77 6.09 18.95 14.29
CA LEU A 77 5.52 17.70 13.75
C LEU A 77 6.32 17.14 12.56
N ARG A 78 7.45 17.77 12.19
CA ARG A 78 8.24 17.39 11.00
C ARG A 78 8.64 15.93 11.00
N GLY A 79 9.21 15.46 12.12
CA GLY A 79 9.67 14.07 12.24
C GLY A 79 8.51 13.08 12.14
N ASP A 80 7.36 13.41 12.72
CA ASP A 80 6.15 12.58 12.66
C ASP A 80 5.60 12.54 11.22
N ILE A 81 5.55 13.68 10.51
CA ILE A 81 5.12 13.73 9.10
C ILE A 81 6.08 12.94 8.21
N LEU A 82 7.40 13.10 8.39
CA LEU A 82 8.39 12.35 7.61
C LEU A 82 8.23 10.84 7.81
N ARG A 83 8.04 10.41 9.06
CA ARG A 83 7.80 8.99 9.38
C ARG A 83 6.52 8.47 8.73
N LEU A 84 5.43 9.24 8.75
CA LEU A 84 4.19 8.86 8.08
C LEU A 84 4.40 8.70 6.56
N LEU A 85 5.08 9.65 5.93
CA LEU A 85 5.34 9.59 4.49
C LEU A 85 6.26 8.42 4.12
N GLU A 86 7.23 8.09 4.98
CA GLU A 86 8.08 6.90 4.81
C GLU A 86 7.26 5.60 4.85
N GLU A 87 6.32 5.45 5.80
CA GLU A 87 5.45 4.26 5.84
C GLU A 87 4.50 4.19 4.65
N LEU A 88 4.02 5.33 4.17
CA LEU A 88 3.17 5.40 2.98
C LEU A 88 3.96 5.08 1.69
N ASP A 89 5.22 5.50 1.59
CA ASP A 89 6.10 5.20 0.45
C ASP A 89 6.38 3.69 0.34
N LYS A 90 6.56 3.00 1.48
CA LYS A 90 6.72 1.53 1.51
C LYS A 90 5.57 0.79 0.84
N ILE A 91 4.36 1.34 0.82
CA ILE A 91 3.20 0.72 0.16
C ILE A 91 3.44 0.61 -1.36
N ILE A 92 3.87 1.71 -2.01
CA ILE A 92 4.05 1.71 -3.45
C ILE A 92 5.30 0.92 -3.86
N ASP A 93 6.35 0.95 -3.05
CA ASP A 93 7.54 0.10 -3.27
C ASP A 93 7.20 -1.40 -3.16
N LEU A 94 6.40 -1.79 -2.17
CA LEU A 94 5.93 -3.17 -2.03
C LEU A 94 5.04 -3.59 -3.20
N ALA A 95 4.13 -2.73 -3.64
CA ALA A 95 3.26 -3.00 -4.79
C ALA A 95 4.10 -3.26 -6.06
N LYS A 96 5.07 -2.37 -6.36
CA LYS A 96 6.01 -2.52 -7.47
C LYS A 96 6.80 -3.82 -7.35
N THR A 97 7.44 -4.02 -6.20
CA THR A 97 8.31 -5.18 -5.96
C THR A 97 7.54 -6.49 -6.10
N ASN A 98 6.31 -6.54 -5.61
CA ASN A 98 5.45 -7.73 -5.72
C ASN A 98 5.12 -8.07 -7.18
N LEU A 99 4.62 -7.12 -7.99
CA LEU A 99 4.40 -7.39 -9.42
C LEU A 99 5.68 -7.76 -10.16
N PHE A 100 6.82 -7.18 -9.76
CA PHE A 100 8.10 -7.55 -10.35
C PHE A 100 8.47 -9.02 -10.07
N GLN A 101 8.19 -9.54 -8.87
CA GLN A 101 8.40 -10.97 -8.60
C GLN A 101 7.51 -11.86 -9.46
N PHE A 102 6.25 -11.47 -9.72
CA PHE A 102 5.37 -12.20 -10.64
C PHE A 102 5.97 -12.29 -12.06
N ASP A 103 6.60 -11.21 -12.55
CA ASP A 103 7.24 -11.17 -13.86
C ASP A 103 8.52 -12.01 -13.91
N VAL A 104 9.35 -11.95 -12.86
CA VAL A 104 10.62 -12.67 -12.78
C VAL A 104 10.43 -14.16 -12.61
N GLU A 105 9.59 -14.57 -11.65
CA GLU A 105 9.49 -15.97 -11.23
C GLU A 105 8.44 -16.75 -12.03
N ILE A 106 7.51 -16.05 -12.68
CA ILE A 106 6.41 -16.60 -13.47
C ILE A 106 5.75 -17.80 -12.73
N PRO A 107 5.22 -17.58 -11.51
CA PRO A 107 4.62 -18.64 -10.72
C PRO A 107 3.50 -19.37 -11.43
N TYR A 108 3.58 -20.71 -11.43
CA TYR A 108 2.41 -21.52 -11.74
C TYR A 108 1.37 -21.40 -10.63
N ILE A 109 0.22 -20.81 -10.97
CA ILE A 109 -0.92 -20.65 -10.07
C ILE A 109 -2.09 -21.50 -10.59
N PRO A 110 -2.55 -22.52 -9.83
CA PRO A 110 -3.74 -23.27 -10.16
C PRO A 110 -4.97 -22.36 -10.25
N GLU A 111 -5.78 -22.49 -11.31
CA GLU A 111 -6.96 -21.65 -11.54
C GLU A 111 -7.94 -21.63 -10.35
N VAL A 112 -7.98 -22.71 -9.57
CA VAL A 112 -8.84 -22.85 -8.39
C VAL A 112 -8.48 -21.86 -7.25
N LEU A 113 -7.29 -21.25 -7.31
CA LEU A 113 -6.83 -20.22 -6.37
C LEU A 113 -7.01 -18.80 -6.91
N ASN A 114 -7.36 -18.63 -8.20
CA ASN A 114 -7.43 -17.29 -8.82
C ASN A 114 -8.43 -16.39 -8.10
N GLN A 115 -9.63 -16.89 -7.76
CA GLN A 115 -10.63 -16.10 -7.05
C GLN A 115 -10.18 -15.72 -5.64
N ASP A 116 -9.54 -16.65 -4.93
CA ASP A 116 -9.04 -16.40 -3.57
C ASP A 116 -7.93 -15.33 -3.60
N LEU A 117 -7.00 -15.41 -4.56
CA LEU A 117 -5.91 -14.43 -4.71
C LEU A 117 -6.41 -13.07 -5.17
N VAL A 118 -7.37 -13.01 -6.10
CA VAL A 118 -8.05 -11.75 -6.46
C VAL A 118 -8.70 -11.13 -5.23
N LYS A 119 -9.38 -11.94 -4.42
CA LYS A 119 -10.05 -11.45 -3.22
C LYS A 119 -9.06 -10.97 -2.15
N LEU A 120 -7.94 -11.66 -1.98
CA LEU A 120 -6.86 -11.23 -1.11
C LEU A 120 -6.31 -9.88 -1.57
N THR A 121 -6.01 -9.74 -2.86
CA THR A 121 -5.57 -8.46 -3.44
C THR A 121 -6.58 -7.33 -3.19
N GLU A 122 -7.88 -7.59 -3.37
CA GLU A 122 -8.93 -6.60 -3.08
C GLU A 122 -8.93 -6.16 -1.61
N LEU A 123 -8.77 -7.09 -0.67
CA LEU A 123 -8.73 -6.77 0.77
C LEU A 123 -7.47 -5.98 1.13
N SER A 124 -6.30 -6.41 0.65
CA SER A 124 -5.05 -5.68 0.86
C SER A 124 -5.11 -4.27 0.29
N CYS A 125 -5.64 -4.10 -0.92
CA CYS A 125 -5.87 -2.78 -1.52
C CYS A 125 -6.89 -1.94 -0.74
N ALA A 126 -7.97 -2.54 -0.23
CA ALA A 126 -8.99 -1.82 0.54
C ALA A 126 -8.43 -1.24 1.85
N ALA A 127 -7.44 -1.90 2.47
CA ALA A 127 -6.72 -1.36 3.62
C ALA A 127 -5.96 -0.08 3.24
N ILE A 128 -5.24 -0.09 2.10
CA ILE A 128 -4.52 1.07 1.56
C ILE A 128 -5.49 2.20 1.19
N GLU A 129 -6.54 1.90 0.42
CA GLU A 129 -7.58 2.85 0.04
C GLU A 129 -8.26 3.50 1.25
N SER A 130 -8.25 2.82 2.41
CA SER A 130 -8.78 3.34 3.67
C SER A 130 -7.79 4.25 4.43
N VAL A 131 -6.48 4.03 4.32
CA VAL A 131 -5.48 4.85 5.04
C VAL A 131 -5.29 6.22 4.38
N ILE A 132 -5.40 6.30 3.06
CA ILE A 132 -5.26 7.55 2.28
C ILE A 132 -6.22 8.66 2.76
N PRO A 133 -7.55 8.45 2.84
CA PRO A 133 -8.46 9.48 3.33
C PRO A 133 -8.26 9.77 4.82
N ALA A 134 -7.79 8.82 5.64
CA ALA A 134 -7.43 9.08 7.03
C ALA A 134 -6.24 10.06 7.12
N THR A 135 -5.21 9.86 6.29
CA THR A 135 -4.06 10.76 6.18
C THR A 135 -4.47 12.15 5.73
N ARG A 136 -5.32 12.27 4.69
CA ARG A 136 -5.88 13.57 4.27
C ARG A 136 -6.65 14.26 5.41
N THR A 137 -7.38 13.47 6.19
CA THR A 137 -8.17 13.97 7.32
C THR A 137 -7.28 14.50 8.43
N TYR A 138 -6.14 13.87 8.73
CA TYR A 138 -5.22 14.35 9.76
C TYR A 138 -4.76 15.80 9.53
N PHE A 139 -4.55 16.23 8.30
CA PHE A 139 -4.15 17.61 8.03
C PHE A 139 -5.29 18.64 8.20
N LYS A 140 -6.55 18.20 8.21
CA LYS A 140 -7.75 19.06 8.27
C LYS A 140 -8.48 18.98 9.61
N ASP A 141 -8.74 17.77 10.08
CA ASP A 141 -9.52 17.44 11.27
C ASP A 141 -8.90 16.21 11.98
N PRO A 142 -7.89 16.42 12.85
CA PRO A 142 -7.17 15.32 13.50
C PRO A 142 -8.03 14.45 14.42
N GLU A 143 -9.10 14.99 14.99
CA GLU A 143 -9.93 14.29 15.98
C GLU A 143 -10.76 13.18 15.34
N SER A 144 -11.15 13.32 14.07
CA SER A 144 -11.91 12.29 13.34
C SER A 144 -11.05 11.22 12.68
N VAL A 145 -9.71 11.32 12.75
CA VAL A 145 -8.78 10.32 12.20
C VAL A 145 -9.02 8.93 12.78
N LYS A 146 -9.24 8.84 14.10
CA LYS A 146 -9.42 7.56 14.80
C LYS A 146 -10.57 6.74 14.24
N GLU A 147 -11.68 7.38 13.88
CA GLU A 147 -12.84 6.70 13.30
C GLU A 147 -12.51 6.11 11.92
N LYS A 148 -11.72 6.83 11.12
CA LYS A 148 -11.32 6.40 9.77
C LYS A 148 -10.35 5.22 9.80
N LEU A 149 -9.46 5.16 10.80
CA LEU A 149 -8.49 4.08 10.95
C LEU A 149 -9.13 2.72 11.22
N HIS A 150 -10.34 2.67 11.81
CA HIS A 150 -11.02 1.40 12.08
C HIS A 150 -11.18 0.53 10.82
N ARG A 151 -11.42 1.15 9.65
CA ARG A 151 -11.55 0.43 8.39
C ARG A 151 -10.23 -0.21 7.93
N VAL A 152 -9.10 0.46 8.16
CA VAL A 152 -7.77 -0.09 7.80
C VAL A 152 -7.53 -1.40 8.55
N TYR A 153 -7.69 -1.37 9.88
CA TYR A 153 -7.53 -2.55 10.74
C TYR A 153 -8.54 -3.66 10.43
N LEU A 154 -9.76 -3.32 10.00
CA LEU A 154 -10.74 -4.31 9.58
C LEU A 154 -10.27 -5.05 8.32
N TYR A 155 -9.82 -4.31 7.30
CA TYR A 155 -9.42 -4.91 6.03
C TYR A 155 -8.11 -5.69 6.14
N GLU A 156 -7.14 -5.21 6.92
CA GLU A 156 -5.92 -5.95 7.22
C GLU A 156 -6.24 -7.30 7.87
N LYS A 157 -7.04 -7.32 8.94
CA LYS A 157 -7.42 -8.56 9.61
C LYS A 157 -8.15 -9.57 8.71
N GLU A 158 -9.00 -9.08 7.81
CA GLU A 158 -9.67 -9.96 6.83
C GLU A 158 -8.70 -10.45 5.75
N ALA A 159 -7.71 -9.65 5.34
CA ALA A 159 -6.64 -10.07 4.44
C ALA A 159 -5.78 -11.16 5.07
N ASP A 160 -5.33 -10.98 6.31
CA ASP A 160 -4.57 -11.97 7.11
C ASP A 160 -5.31 -13.31 7.19
N LYS A 161 -6.58 -13.25 7.57
CA LYS A 161 -7.44 -14.43 7.69
C LYS A 161 -7.58 -15.17 6.37
N LEU A 162 -7.75 -14.45 5.25
CA LEU A 162 -7.87 -15.06 3.93
C LEU A 162 -6.53 -15.63 3.45
N ALA A 163 -5.44 -14.90 3.65
CA ALA A 163 -4.10 -15.38 3.34
C ALA A 163 -3.80 -16.69 4.08
N ASP A 164 -4.10 -16.76 5.37
CA ASP A 164 -3.96 -17.99 6.18
C ASP A 164 -4.82 -19.14 5.66
N ALA A 165 -6.05 -18.86 5.23
CA ALA A 165 -6.92 -19.87 4.61
C ALA A 165 -6.32 -20.41 3.30
N ILE A 166 -5.81 -19.53 2.43
CA ILE A 166 -5.13 -19.91 1.17
C ILE A 166 -3.88 -20.74 1.47
N LYS A 167 -3.03 -20.28 2.40
CA LYS A 167 -1.83 -20.99 2.85
C LYS A 167 -2.20 -22.41 3.33
N ARG A 168 -3.20 -22.55 4.20
CA ARG A 168 -3.66 -23.87 4.68
C ARG A 168 -4.17 -24.76 3.56
N ARG A 169 -5.01 -24.22 2.67
CA ARG A 169 -5.54 -24.95 1.51
C ARG A 169 -4.42 -25.51 0.63
N VAL A 170 -3.43 -24.68 0.30
CA VAL A 170 -2.26 -25.07 -0.50
C VAL A 170 -1.47 -26.21 0.16
N PHE A 171 -1.29 -26.18 1.48
CA PHE A 171 -0.48 -27.18 2.17
C PHE A 171 -1.22 -28.45 2.54
N HIS A 172 -2.52 -28.38 2.84
CA HIS A 172 -3.30 -29.51 3.37
C HIS A 172 -4.24 -30.15 2.35
N ASP A 173 -4.81 -29.36 1.44
CA ASP A 173 -5.93 -29.79 0.60
C ASP A 173 -5.56 -29.99 -0.88
N MET A 174 -4.30 -29.72 -1.25
CA MET A 174 -3.79 -29.83 -2.62
C MET A 174 -2.61 -30.82 -2.72
N PRO A 175 -2.83 -32.13 -2.43
CA PRO A 175 -1.77 -33.15 -2.37
C PRO A 175 -1.00 -33.31 -3.69
N GLU A 176 -1.62 -33.01 -4.82
CA GLU A 176 -1.06 -33.09 -6.18
C GLU A 176 0.00 -32.01 -6.47
N ILE A 177 0.00 -30.91 -5.73
CA ILE A 177 0.97 -29.82 -5.91
C ILE A 177 2.30 -30.20 -5.25
N LYS A 178 3.40 -30.06 -5.99
CA LYS A 178 4.76 -30.30 -5.48
C LYS A 178 5.09 -29.31 -4.38
N LEU A 179 5.90 -29.72 -3.40
CA LEU A 179 6.30 -28.85 -2.28
C LEU A 179 6.90 -27.52 -2.77
N SER A 180 7.76 -27.53 -3.80
CA SER A 180 8.32 -26.29 -4.37
C SER A 180 7.25 -25.32 -4.89
N GLN A 181 6.21 -25.82 -5.55
CA GLN A 181 5.08 -25.01 -6.01
C GLN A 181 4.25 -24.49 -4.82
N ARG A 182 4.07 -25.29 -3.76
CA ARG A 182 3.40 -24.83 -2.52
C ARG A 182 4.16 -23.68 -1.86
N PHE A 183 5.49 -23.76 -1.80
CA PHE A 183 6.32 -22.65 -1.31
C PHE A 183 6.15 -21.39 -2.15
N HIS A 184 6.07 -21.54 -3.47
CA HIS A 184 5.85 -20.42 -4.39
C HIS A 184 4.47 -19.77 -4.20
N LEU A 185 3.42 -20.58 -4.06
CA LEU A 185 2.06 -20.11 -3.77
C LEU A 185 1.98 -19.40 -2.42
N ARG A 186 2.62 -19.96 -1.38
CA ARG A 186 2.74 -19.31 -0.06
C ARG A 186 3.45 -17.97 -0.15
N TYR A 187 4.53 -17.90 -0.94
CA TYR A 187 5.34 -16.71 -1.14
C TYR A 187 4.51 -15.58 -1.77
N PHE A 188 3.82 -15.84 -2.88
CA PHE A 188 2.97 -14.82 -3.51
C PHE A 188 1.74 -14.45 -2.69
N THR A 189 1.16 -15.41 -1.95
CA THR A 189 0.09 -15.11 -0.99
C THR A 189 0.58 -14.13 0.08
N LEU A 190 1.75 -14.39 0.68
CA LEU A 190 2.37 -13.51 1.67
C LEU A 190 2.69 -12.13 1.08
N HIS A 191 3.23 -12.06 -0.14
CA HIS A 191 3.54 -10.77 -0.73
C HIS A 191 2.30 -9.90 -0.97
N ILE A 192 1.16 -10.49 -1.35
CA ILE A 192 -0.09 -9.74 -1.48
C ILE A 192 -0.62 -9.32 -0.09
N GLU A 193 -0.57 -10.21 0.90
CA GLU A 193 -0.92 -9.95 2.31
C GLU A 193 -0.11 -8.76 2.86
N THR A 194 1.20 -8.70 2.64
CA THR A 194 2.06 -7.63 3.20
C THR A 194 1.71 -6.20 2.77
N LEU A 195 0.89 -6.01 1.72
CA LEU A 195 0.37 -4.69 1.37
C LEU A 195 -0.62 -4.16 2.42
N SER A 196 -1.46 -5.01 3.02
CA SER A 196 -2.31 -4.57 4.14
C SER A 196 -1.50 -4.25 5.39
N ASP A 197 -0.45 -5.02 5.69
CA ASP A 197 0.43 -4.75 6.84
C ASP A 197 1.12 -3.39 6.70
N ALA A 198 1.48 -3.00 5.48
CA ALA A 198 2.05 -1.68 5.21
C ALA A 198 1.02 -0.56 5.46
N ALA A 199 -0.23 -0.76 5.07
CA ALA A 199 -1.32 0.17 5.38
C ALA A 199 -1.59 0.25 6.89
N GLU A 200 -1.54 -0.87 7.61
CA GLU A 200 -1.64 -0.92 9.07
C GLU A 200 -0.52 -0.13 9.74
N LYS A 201 0.74 -0.31 9.33
CA LYS A 201 1.88 0.46 9.86
C LYS A 201 1.71 1.97 9.65
N ALA A 202 1.24 2.37 8.48
CA ALA A 202 0.92 3.78 8.22
C ALA A 202 -0.23 4.27 9.12
N ALA A 203 -1.26 3.45 9.34
CA ALA A 203 -2.36 3.76 10.25
C ALA A 203 -1.89 3.89 11.71
N ASP A 204 -0.99 3.04 12.17
CA ASP A 204 -0.43 3.10 13.52
C ASP A 204 0.36 4.38 13.77
N VAL A 205 1.21 4.77 12.80
CA VAL A 205 1.90 6.06 12.85
C VAL A 205 0.89 7.20 12.90
N LEU A 206 -0.15 7.15 12.06
CA LEU A 206 -1.19 8.18 12.02
C LEU A 206 -1.99 8.26 13.33
N SER A 207 -2.28 7.12 13.96
CA SER A 207 -2.97 7.02 15.24
C SER A 207 -2.17 7.70 16.35
N VAL A 208 -0.87 7.43 16.44
CA VAL A 208 0.04 8.08 17.40
C VAL A 208 0.10 9.59 17.15
N MET A 209 0.16 10.02 15.88
CA MET A 209 0.15 11.42 15.50
C MET A 209 -1.15 12.13 15.91
N ALA A 210 -2.31 11.50 15.73
CA ALA A 210 -3.59 12.04 16.13
C ALA A 210 -3.67 12.23 17.66
N ILE A 211 -3.24 11.23 18.45
CA ILE A 211 -3.23 11.32 19.92
C ILE A 211 -2.38 12.49 20.41
N LYS A 212 -1.18 12.68 19.84
CA LYS A 212 -0.29 13.79 20.18
C LYS A 212 -0.89 15.18 19.91
N ARG A 213 -1.91 15.26 19.05
CA ARG A 213 -2.54 16.52 18.63
C ARG A 213 -3.77 16.88 19.46
N THR A 214 -4.30 15.94 20.24
CA THR A 214 -5.44 16.14 21.16
C THR A 214 -4.99 16.52 22.57
N ILE A 215 -3.70 16.34 22.90
CA ILE A 215 -3.07 16.73 24.18
C ILE A 215 -2.43 18.11 24.03
#